data_AF-A0A7X8JV34-F1
#
_entry.id   AF-A0A7X8JV34-F1
#
_cell.length_a   1.000
_cell.length_b   1.000
_cell.length_c   1.000
_cell.angle_alpha   90.00
_cell.angle_beta   90.00
_cell.angle_gamma   90.00
#
_symmetry.space_group_name_H-M   'P 1'
#
loop_
_entity.id
_entity.type
_entity.pdbx_description
1 polymer ?
#
loop_
_entity_poly.entity_id
_entity_poly.type
_entity_poly.pdbx_seq_one_letter_code
_entity_poly.pdbx_strand_id
1 'polypeptide(L)'
;MSIAANLAEGFRKHNKRAKMRFYNIARGSLEECRYYLILTRDLKYCDVSDSKLLLEEVSKLLEAYCQSVLNSEFLWLCRGMK
;
A
#
# COMPACT_ATOMS: atom_id res chain seq x y z
N MET A 1 7.85 1.49 -9.86
CA MET A 1 8.91 1.70 -8.84
C MET A 1 8.42 2.48 -7.61
N SER A 2 7.46 3.42 -7.74
CA SER A 2 7.00 4.29 -6.63
C SER A 2 6.40 3.55 -5.42
N ILE A 3 5.55 2.54 -5.63
CA ILE A 3 4.88 1.80 -4.54
C ILE A 3 5.91 1.18 -3.57
N ALA A 4 6.86 0.42 -4.11
CA ALA A 4 7.89 -0.25 -3.32
C ALA A 4 8.85 0.76 -2.64
N ALA A 5 9.22 1.84 -3.32
CA ALA A 5 10.08 2.88 -2.77
C ALA A 5 9.45 3.56 -1.55
N ASN A 6 8.18 3.95 -1.65
CA ASN A 6 7.46 4.58 -0.54
C ASN A 6 7.22 3.60 0.63
N LEU A 7 6.97 2.32 0.36
CA LEU A 7 6.92 1.29 1.40
C LEU A 7 8.24 1.17 2.17
N ALA A 8 9.36 1.07 1.45
CA ALA A 8 10.69 0.95 2.05
C ALA A 8 11.07 2.21 2.86
N GLU A 9 10.74 3.40 2.34
CA GLU A 9 11.01 4.65 3.07
C GLU A 9 10.12 4.80 4.31
N GLY A 10 8.83 4.48 4.19
CA GLY A 10 7.90 4.45 5.32
C GLY A 10 8.36 3.47 6.41
N PHE A 11 8.83 2.28 6.02
CA PHE A 11 9.34 1.27 6.95
C PHE A 11 10.43 1.81 7.88
N ARG A 12 11.34 2.64 7.37
CA ARG A 12 12.43 3.25 8.16
C ARG A 12 11.99 4.33 9.14
N LYS A 13 10.75 4.84 9.06
CA LYS A 13 10.27 5.88 9.99
C LYS A 13 9.86 5.27 11.34
N HIS A 14 10.16 5.96 12.43
CA HIS A 14 9.89 5.49 13.79
C HIS A 14 8.42 5.67 14.20
N ASN A 15 7.85 6.85 13.92
CA ASN A 15 6.49 7.17 14.36
C ASN A 15 5.44 6.74 13.32
N LYS A 16 4.27 6.31 13.81
CA LYS A 16 3.15 5.84 13.00
C LYS A 16 2.65 6.88 11.99
N ARG A 17 2.54 8.14 12.39
CA ARG A 17 2.12 9.23 11.50
C ARG A 17 3.06 9.39 10.29
N ALA A 18 4.38 9.33 10.51
CA ALA A 18 5.35 9.40 9.42
C ALA A 18 5.29 8.15 8.55
N LYS A 19 5.19 6.95 9.12
CA LYS A 19 4.98 5.71 8.34
C LYS A 19 3.77 5.85 7.41
N MET A 20 2.61 6.25 7.96
CA MET A 20 1.36 6.39 7.21
C MET A 20 1.42 7.44 6.10
N ARG A 21 2.19 8.52 6.27
CA ARG A 21 2.39 9.50 5.19
C ARG A 21 2.98 8.85 3.94
N PHE A 22 3.99 8.00 4.09
CA PHE A 22 4.59 7.30 2.95
C PHE A 22 3.68 6.21 2.40
N TYR A 23 2.99 5.45 3.26
CA TYR A 23 2.06 4.43 2.79
C TYR A 23 0.86 5.01 2.03
N ASN A 24 0.40 6.20 2.39
CA ASN A 24 -0.61 6.92 1.62
C ASN A 24 -0.11 7.33 0.23
N ILE A 25 1.17 7.70 0.09
CA ILE A 25 1.77 7.95 -1.23
C ILE A 25 1.83 6.64 -2.03
N ALA A 26 2.22 5.53 -1.39
CA ALA A 26 2.21 4.21 -2.03
C ALA A 26 0.81 3.81 -2.52
N ARG A 27 -0.25 4.08 -1.74
CA ARG A 27 -1.66 3.89 -2.14
C ARG A 27 -2.01 4.75 -3.36
N GLY A 28 -1.61 6.03 -3.37
CA GLY A 28 -1.82 6.90 -4.52
C GLY A 28 -1.18 6.34 -5.80
N SER A 29 0.08 5.91 -5.73
CA SER A 29 0.75 5.29 -6.86
C SER A 29 0.15 3.93 -7.28
N LEU A 30 -0.50 3.21 -6.36
CA LEU A 30 -1.22 1.98 -6.67
C LEU A 30 -2.47 2.27 -7.51
N GLU A 31 -3.22 3.32 -7.16
CA GLU A 31 -4.40 3.74 -7.90
C GLU A 31 -4.04 4.33 -9.28
N GLU A 32 -2.93 5.05 -9.39
CA GLU A 32 -2.37 5.45 -10.69
C GLU A 32 -2.07 4.22 -11.57
N CYS A 33 -1.42 3.19 -11.02
CA CYS A 33 -1.19 1.93 -11.73
C CYS A 33 -2.51 1.26 -12.14
N ARG A 34 -3.52 1.25 -11.27
CA ARG A 34 -4.86 0.70 -11.58
C ARG A 34 -5.47 1.41 -12.79
N TYR A 35 -5.41 2.74 -12.80
CA TYR A 35 -5.87 3.55 -13.91
C TYR A 35 -5.11 3.23 -15.21
N TYR A 36 -3.78 3.13 -15.17
CA TYR A 36 -3.00 2.79 -16.37
C TYR A 36 -3.33 1.41 -16.93
N LEU A 37 -3.62 0.40 -16.08
CA LEU A 37 -4.06 -0.91 -16.55
C LEU A 37 -5.44 -0.88 -17.21
N ILE A 38 -6.36 -0.05 -16.69
CA ILE A 38 -7.67 0.18 -17.33
C ILE A 38 -7.47 0.83 -18.70
N LEU A 39 -6.71 1.92 -18.75
CA LEU A 39 -6.43 2.64 -19.99
C LEU A 39 -5.75 1.74 -21.04
N THR A 40 -4.77 0.95 -20.62
CA THR A 40 -4.06 0.00 -21.51
C THR A 40 -5.02 -1.04 -22.11
N ARG A 41 -5.98 -1.53 -21.32
CA ARG A 41 -7.03 -2.44 -21.79
C ARG A 41 -7.96 -1.75 -22.80
N ASP A 42 -8.42 -0.54 -22.48
CA ASP A 42 -9.38 0.19 -23.29
C ASP A 42 -8.79 0.55 -24.66
N LEU A 43 -7.51 0.90 -24.69
CA LEU A 43 -6.75 1.17 -25.92
C LEU A 43 -6.29 -0.11 -26.64
N LYS A 44 -6.59 -1.29 -26.09
CA LYS A 44 -6.23 -2.61 -26.65
C LYS A 44 -4.73 -2.78 -26.94
N TYR A 45 -3.87 -2.18 -26.11
CA TYR A 45 -2.42 -2.28 -26.31
C TYR A 45 -1.87 -3.67 -25.95
N CYS A 46 -2.38 -4.29 -24.89
CA CYS A 46 -2.03 -5.66 -24.50
C CYS A 46 -3.09 -6.26 -23.55
N ASP A 47 -2.99 -7.56 -23.29
CA ASP A 47 -3.69 -8.18 -22.17
C ASP A 47 -3.05 -7.76 -20.83
N VAL A 48 -3.90 -7.43 -19.87
CA VAL A 48 -3.52 -6.91 -18.55
C VAL A 48 -4.04 -7.80 -17.43
N SER A 49 -4.57 -8.99 -17.74
CA SER A 49 -5.19 -9.89 -16.76
C SER A 49 -4.25 -10.25 -15.60
N ASP A 50 -3.03 -10.68 -15.90
CA ASP A 50 -2.01 -11.02 -14.88
C ASP A 50 -1.60 -9.78 -14.07
N SER A 51 -1.36 -8.66 -14.75
CA SER A 51 -1.01 -7.39 -14.09
C SER A 51 -2.11 -6.92 -13.14
N LYS A 52 -3.39 -7.13 -13.48
CA LYS A 52 -4.52 -6.80 -12.60
C LYS A 52 -4.57 -7.69 -11.37
N LEU A 53 -4.30 -8.99 -11.51
CA LEU A 53 -4.25 -9.93 -10.38
C LEU A 53 -3.13 -9.54 -9.41
N LEU A 54 -1.94 -9.25 -9.92
CA LEU A 54 -0.81 -8.80 -9.12
C LEU A 54 -1.10 -7.47 -8.41
N LEU A 55 -1.70 -6.51 -9.12
CA LEU A 55 -2.05 -5.22 -8.54
C LEU A 55 -3.07 -5.38 -7.38
N GLU A 56 -4.04 -6.28 -7.54
CA GLU A 56 -5.03 -6.57 -6.51
C GLU A 56 -4.40 -7.23 -5.27
N GLU A 57 -3.46 -8.16 -5.47
CA GLU A 57 -2.70 -8.76 -4.37
C GLU A 57 -1.89 -7.72 -3.61
N VAL A 58 -1.13 -6.87 -4.32
CA VAL A 58 -0.36 -5.78 -3.72
C VAL A 58 -1.28 -4.80 -2.97
N SER A 59 -2.47 -4.51 -3.49
CA SER A 59 -3.46 -3.65 -2.83
C SER A 59 -3.89 -4.23 -1.50
N LYS A 60 -4.22 -5.52 -1.44
CA LYS A 60 -4.62 -6.21 -0.21
C LYS A 60 -3.49 -6.25 0.82
N LEU A 61 -2.27 -6.56 0.38
CA LEU A 61 -1.10 -6.60 1.25
C LEU A 61 -0.78 -5.22 1.84
N LEU A 62 -0.81 -4.16 1.01
CA LEU A 62 -0.58 -2.79 1.46
C LEU A 62 -1.64 -2.36 2.48
N GLU A 63 -2.91 -2.67 2.22
CA GLU A 63 -4.01 -2.32 3.12
C GLU A 63 -3.92 -3.04 4.46
N ALA A 64 -3.71 -4.36 4.44
CA ALA A 64 -3.52 -5.15 5.66
C ALA A 64 -2.33 -4.66 6.47
N TYR A 65 -1.22 -4.32 5.80
CA TYR A 65 -0.05 -3.78 6.48
C TYR A 65 -0.32 -2.41 7.11
N CYS A 66 -0.98 -1.50 6.39
CA CYS A 66 -1.37 -0.20 6.95
C CYS A 66 -2.26 -0.35 8.18
N GLN A 67 -3.26 -1.25 8.12
CA GLN A 67 -4.14 -1.51 9.25
C GLN A 67 -3.37 -2.09 10.45
N SER A 68 -2.41 -2.97 10.22
CA SER A 68 -1.57 -3.53 11.29
C SER A 68 -0.74 -2.45 12.00
N VAL A 69 -0.18 -1.50 11.24
CA VAL A 69 0.59 -0.36 11.78
C VAL A 69 -0.34 0.60 12.53
N LEU A 70 -1.57 0.78 12.08
CA LEU A 70 -2.55 1.59 12.80
C LEU A 70 -2.98 0.94 14.12
N ASN A 71 -3.12 -0.38 14.15
CA ASN A 71 -3.58 -1.13 15.32
C ASN A 71 -2.46 -1.46 16.34
N SER A 72 -1.18 -1.32 15.98
CA SER A 72 -0.06 -1.69 16.85
C SER A 72 0.02 -0.88 18.16
N GLU A 73 -0.57 0.31 18.19
CA GLU A 73 -0.58 1.22 19.36
C GLU A 73 -1.67 0.83 20.38
N PHE A 74 -2.78 0.26 19.92
CA PHE A 74 -3.86 -0.26 20.78
C PHE A 74 -3.37 -1.45 21.62
N LEU A 75 -2.53 -2.31 21.03
CA LEU A 75 -1.95 -3.47 21.73
C LEU A 75 -0.96 -3.09 22.83
N TRP A 76 -0.28 -1.94 22.73
CA TRP A 76 0.63 -1.46 23.77
C TRP A 76 -0.14 -0.87 24.97
N LEU A 77 -1.22 -0.12 24.73
CA LEU A 77 -2.10 0.38 25.79
C LEU A 77 -2.81 -0.74 26.57
N CYS A 78 -3.26 -1.79 25.88
CA CYS A 78 -3.89 -2.94 26.53
C CYS A 78 -2.90 -3.87 27.24
N ARG A 79 -1.63 -3.93 26.82
CA ARG A 79 -0.58 -4.76 27.46
C ARG A 79 0.22 -4.04 28.56
N GLY A 80 0.20 -2.71 28.59
CA GLY A 80 0.86 -1.88 29.60
C GLY A 80 0.03 -1.58 30.86
N MET A 81 -1.20 -2.11 30.95
CA MET A 81 -1.96 -2.18 32.21
C MET A 81 -1.78 -3.55 32.86
N LYS A 82 -0.54 -3.86 33.27
CA LYS A 82 -0.21 -4.85 34.29
C LYS A 82 0.95 -4.33 35.10
#